data_AF-A0A9K3H4S3-F1
#
_entry.id   AF-A0A9K3H4S3-F1
#
_cell.length_a   1.000
_cell.length_b   1.000
_cell.length_c   1.000
_cell.angle_alpha   90.00
_cell.angle_beta   90.00
_cell.angle_gamma   90.00
#
_symmetry.space_group_name_H-M   'P 1'
#
loop_
_entity.id
_entity.type
_entity.pdbx_description
1 polymer ?
#
loop_
_entity_poly.entity_id
_entity_poly.type
_entity_poly.pdbx_seq_one_letter_code
_entity_poly.pdbx_strand_id
1 'polypeptide(L)'
;MGFHGEDFKHVLFSLCIIFNRRIQYPKACFFLLIFVLFAVPTLSVEDNLMSATIPEELGNLASIERLFLNSNSFSGTLLASFANLNTIKEFRIGGNNFSGKIPDYIGLWQSLKSL
;
A
#
# COMPACT_ATOMS: atom_id res chain seq x y z
N MET A 1 -28.25 3.86 4.49
CA MET A 1 -27.42 3.02 5.39
C MET A 1 -25.97 3.30 5.04
N GLY A 2 -25.13 3.99 5.80
CA GLY A 2 -25.07 4.11 7.25
C GLY A 2 -23.65 3.73 7.68
N PHE A 3 -22.67 4.58 7.37
CA PHE A 3 -21.36 4.58 8.03
C PHE A 3 -20.98 6.04 8.30
N HIS A 4 -21.29 6.45 9.53
CA HIS A 4 -20.75 7.62 10.18
C HIS A 4 -19.44 7.16 10.84
N GLY A 5 -18.32 7.81 10.50
CA GLY A 5 -16.98 7.37 10.90
C GLY A 5 -15.94 8.41 10.53
N GLU A 6 -16.02 9.56 11.17
CA GLU A 6 -14.94 10.56 11.28
C GLU A 6 -13.67 10.00 12.01
N ASP A 7 -13.58 8.69 12.26
CA ASP A 7 -12.57 8.07 13.13
C ASP A 7 -11.32 7.51 12.41
N PHE A 8 -11.25 7.50 11.07
CA PHE A 8 -10.04 7.05 10.32
C PHE A 8 -9.29 8.16 9.59
N LYS A 9 -9.83 9.38 9.52
CA LYS A 9 -9.14 10.55 8.96
C LYS A 9 -7.84 10.90 9.71
N HIS A 10 -7.68 10.37 10.92
CA HIS A 10 -6.59 10.64 11.84
C HIS A 10 -5.63 9.47 12.09
N VAL A 11 -5.99 8.25 11.74
CA VAL A 11 -5.15 7.07 12.02
C VAL A 11 -4.15 6.81 10.89
N LEU A 12 -3.84 7.84 10.11
CA LEU A 12 -2.51 8.45 10.13
C LEU A 12 -2.37 9.27 8.85
N PHE A 13 -2.65 10.57 8.95
CA PHE A 13 -2.06 11.58 8.06
C PHE A 13 -0.55 11.34 7.86
N SER A 14 0.04 10.68 8.86
CA SER A 14 1.44 10.53 9.15
C SER A 14 1.75 9.08 9.53
N LEU A 15 1.77 8.08 8.63
CA LEU A 15 2.71 6.96 8.84
C LEU A 15 3.99 7.12 7.98
N CYS A 16 4.54 8.33 8.02
CA CYS A 16 5.88 8.82 7.64
C CYS A 16 6.46 8.54 6.24
N ILE A 17 5.81 7.80 5.34
CA ILE A 17 6.54 7.32 4.13
C ILE A 17 6.00 7.85 2.79
N ILE A 18 4.85 8.52 2.78
CA ILE A 18 4.63 9.63 1.83
C ILE A 18 5.31 10.93 2.37
N PHE A 19 5.62 10.93 3.65
CA PHE A 19 6.00 12.07 4.50
C PHE A 19 7.48 12.48 4.35
N ASN A 20 7.94 12.72 3.13
CA ASN A 20 9.20 13.43 2.92
C ASN A 20 9.08 14.59 1.93
N ARG A 21 8.53 15.70 2.41
CA ARG A 21 9.10 17.02 2.16
C ARG A 21 8.89 17.88 3.41
N ARG A 22 9.91 17.94 4.27
CA ARG A 22 10.32 19.09 5.14
C ARG A 22 10.69 18.82 6.61
N ILE A 23 10.90 17.59 7.13
CA ILE A 23 11.55 17.47 8.46
C ILE A 23 12.57 16.31 8.49
N GLN A 24 13.76 16.65 8.97
CA GLN A 24 15.01 15.91 9.06
C GLN A 24 14.91 14.71 10.05
N TYR A 25 15.40 13.54 9.62
CA TYR A 25 15.40 12.18 10.24
C TYR A 25 15.94 12.12 11.69
N PRO A 26 15.49 11.16 12.57
CA PRO A 26 15.83 9.72 12.47
C PRO A 26 14.73 8.73 12.94
N LYS A 27 13.44 8.97 12.67
CA LYS A 27 12.32 8.13 13.18
C LYS A 27 11.64 7.20 12.17
N ALA A 28 12.06 7.20 10.91
CA ALA A 28 11.42 6.40 9.84
C ALA A 28 11.44 4.88 10.13
N CYS A 29 12.53 4.34 10.72
CA CYS A 29 12.60 2.93 11.12
C CYS A 29 11.60 2.54 12.21
N PHE A 30 11.23 3.46 13.11
CA PHE A 30 10.34 3.15 14.23
C PHE A 30 8.86 3.04 13.79
N PHE A 31 8.53 3.62 12.65
CA PHE A 31 7.17 3.76 12.16
C PHE A 31 6.77 2.65 11.19
N LEU A 32 7.73 2.18 10.40
CA LEU A 32 7.60 0.93 9.67
C LEU A 32 7.37 -0.24 10.65
N LEU A 33 8.01 -0.18 11.82
CA LEU A 33 7.86 -1.18 12.88
C LEU A 33 6.42 -1.24 13.44
N ILE A 34 5.71 -0.12 13.52
CA ILE A 34 4.31 -0.09 14.00
C ILE A 34 3.36 -0.79 13.00
N PHE A 35 3.55 -0.59 11.70
CA PHE A 35 2.74 -1.29 10.68
C PHE A 35 3.05 -2.78 10.57
N VAL A 36 4.29 -3.19 10.87
CA VAL A 36 4.67 -4.62 10.93
C VAL A 36 4.16 -5.28 12.22
N LEU A 37 4.05 -4.53 13.32
CA LEU A 37 3.56 -5.03 14.61
C LEU A 37 2.04 -5.14 14.70
N PHE A 38 1.30 -4.32 13.95
CA PHE A 38 -0.14 -4.45 13.81
C PHE A 38 -0.46 -5.10 12.47
N ALA A 39 -0.87 -6.36 12.48
CA ALA A 39 -1.32 -7.08 11.28
C ALA A 39 -2.55 -6.38 10.67
N VAL A 40 -2.33 -5.43 9.76
CA VAL A 40 -3.41 -4.70 9.11
C VAL A 40 -3.90 -5.51 7.91
N PRO A 41 -5.15 -6.00 7.89
CA PRO A 41 -5.67 -6.81 6.79
C PRO A 41 -5.98 -5.96 5.55
N THR A 42 -6.00 -4.62 5.67
CA THR A 42 -6.43 -3.70 4.61
C THR A 42 -5.63 -2.42 4.62
N LEU A 43 -5.04 -2.09 3.48
CA LEU A 43 -4.48 -0.77 3.21
C LEU A 43 -5.27 -0.15 2.05
N SER A 44 -5.91 0.99 2.30
CA SER A 44 -6.61 1.76 1.26
C SER A 44 -6.13 3.20 1.25
N VAL A 45 -5.75 3.67 0.06
CA VAL A 45 -5.36 5.05 -0.21
C VAL A 45 -5.90 5.52 -1.56
N GLU A 46 -7.01 4.93 -2.00
CA GLU A 46 -7.64 5.22 -3.29
C GLU A 46 -8.17 6.65 -3.42
N ASP A 47 -8.34 7.11 -4.66
CA ASP A 47 -8.91 8.42 -5.01
C ASP A 47 -8.20 9.62 -4.36
N ASN A 48 -6.87 9.65 -4.49
CA ASN A 48 -6.03 10.74 -4.01
C ASN A 48 -5.13 11.30 -5.13
N LEU A 49 -4.41 12.39 -4.82
CA LEU A 49 -3.45 13.02 -5.74
C LEU A 49 -2.00 12.59 -5.45
N MET A 50 -1.80 11.37 -4.94
CA MET A 50 -0.47 10.93 -4.50
C MET A 50 0.43 10.65 -5.70
N SER A 51 1.59 11.30 -5.73
CA SER A 51 2.60 11.18 -6.80
C SER A 51 3.93 10.71 -6.20
N ALA A 52 4.14 9.40 -6.21
CA ALA A 52 5.35 8.76 -5.68
C ALA A 52 5.58 7.39 -6.33
N THR A 53 6.70 6.74 -6.02
CA THR A 53 6.89 5.30 -6.27
C THR A 53 6.43 4.50 -5.06
N ILE A 54 5.99 3.27 -5.28
CA ILE A 54 5.68 2.36 -4.18
C ILE A 54 7.00 1.95 -3.48
N PRO A 55 7.08 1.99 -2.13
CA PRO A 55 8.24 1.50 -1.38
C PRO A 55 8.31 -0.04 -1.35
N GLU A 56 9.53 -0.62 -1.38
CA GLU A 56 9.73 -2.08 -1.34
C GLU A 56 9.17 -2.72 -0.07
N GLU A 57 9.19 -1.97 1.02
CA GLU A 57 8.72 -2.36 2.35
C GLU A 57 7.24 -2.72 2.37
N LEU A 58 6.46 -2.23 1.40
CA LEU A 58 5.05 -2.62 1.28
C LEU A 58 4.90 -4.12 1.00
N GLY A 59 5.90 -4.75 0.36
CA GLY A 59 5.98 -6.19 0.16
C GLY A 59 6.18 -6.99 1.44
N ASN A 60 6.54 -6.36 2.56
CA ASN A 60 6.73 -7.03 3.86
C ASN A 60 5.43 -7.19 4.66
N LEU A 61 4.31 -6.63 4.17
CA LEU A 61 3.01 -6.77 4.82
C LEU A 61 2.39 -8.15 4.55
N ALA A 62 3.02 -9.21 5.05
CA ALA A 62 2.67 -10.61 4.78
C ALA A 62 1.25 -11.02 5.22
N SER A 63 0.58 -10.20 6.04
CA SER A 63 -0.79 -10.43 6.51
C SER A 63 -1.84 -9.58 5.76
N ILE A 64 -1.44 -8.81 4.74
CA ILE A 64 -2.37 -7.94 4.02
C ILE A 64 -3.32 -8.75 3.14
N GLU A 65 -4.61 -8.45 3.20
CA GLU A 65 -5.64 -9.10 2.37
C GLU A 65 -6.19 -8.18 1.30
N ARG A 66 -6.23 -6.87 1.55
CA ARG A 66 -6.78 -5.87 0.63
C ARG A 66 -5.82 -4.71 0.48
N LEU A 67 -5.44 -4.41 -0.76
CA LEU A 67 -4.56 -3.29 -1.10
C LEU A 67 -5.18 -2.46 -2.21
N PHE A 68 -5.64 -1.26 -1.86
CA PHE A 68 -6.27 -0.31 -2.78
C PHE A 68 -5.42 0.95 -2.91
N LEU A 69 -4.83 1.12 -4.09
CA LEU A 69 -3.99 2.26 -4.48
C LEU A 69 -4.54 2.96 -5.73
N ASN A 70 -5.71 2.55 -6.23
CA ASN A 70 -6.30 3.05 -7.47
C ASN A 70 -6.57 4.57 -7.45
N SER A 71 -6.71 5.14 -8.64
CA SER A 71 -7.02 6.56 -8.84
C SER A 71 -6.04 7.49 -8.13
N ASN A 72 -4.75 7.33 -8.46
CA ASN A 72 -3.66 8.15 -7.92
C ASN A 72 -2.66 8.49 -9.05
N SER A 73 -1.52 9.07 -8.70
CA SER A 73 -0.42 9.34 -9.62
C SER A 73 0.84 8.55 -9.25
N PHE A 74 0.68 7.35 -8.67
CA PHE A 74 1.83 6.47 -8.39
C PHE A 74 2.52 6.08 -9.70
N SER A 75 3.85 5.94 -9.66
CA SER A 75 4.68 5.66 -10.84
C SER A 75 5.74 4.61 -10.53
N GLY A 76 6.50 4.21 -11.55
CA GLY A 76 7.50 3.14 -11.45
C GLY A 76 6.93 1.77 -11.83
N THR A 77 7.58 0.70 -11.38
CA THR A 77 7.21 -0.68 -11.69
C THR A 77 6.64 -1.38 -10.46
N LEU A 78 5.86 -2.44 -10.67
CA LEU A 78 5.50 -3.35 -9.59
C LEU A 78 6.76 -4.12 -9.13
N LEU A 79 7.03 -4.09 -7.84
CA LEU A 79 8.28 -4.56 -7.25
C LEU A 79 8.25 -6.06 -6.96
N ALA A 80 9.40 -6.73 -7.08
CA ALA A 80 9.50 -8.17 -6.79
C ALA A 80 9.09 -8.53 -5.35
N SER A 81 9.22 -7.59 -4.39
CA SER A 81 8.82 -7.81 -3.00
C SER A 81 7.32 -8.09 -2.84
N PHE A 82 6.48 -7.70 -3.80
CA PHE A 82 5.05 -8.00 -3.79
C PHE A 82 4.75 -9.49 -3.97
N ALA A 83 5.72 -10.28 -4.45
CA ALA A 83 5.61 -11.74 -4.47
C ALA A 83 5.36 -12.33 -3.07
N ASN A 84 5.71 -11.62 -2.00
CA ASN A 84 5.50 -12.06 -0.62
C ASN A 84 4.07 -11.85 -0.10
N LEU A 85 3.21 -11.12 -0.83
CA LEU A 85 1.84 -10.80 -0.44
C LEU A 85 0.87 -11.97 -0.69
N ASN A 86 1.20 -13.17 -0.20
CA ASN A 86 0.47 -14.41 -0.48
C ASN A 86 -0.95 -14.46 0.09
N THR A 87 -1.26 -13.58 1.05
CA THR A 87 -2.59 -13.47 1.68
C THR A 87 -3.53 -12.52 0.93
N ILE A 88 -3.06 -11.85 -0.13
CA ILE A 88 -3.84 -10.84 -0.82
C ILE A 88 -5.05 -11.47 -1.51
N LYS A 89 -6.21 -10.86 -1.28
CA LYS A 89 -7.52 -11.24 -1.84
C LYS A 89 -8.02 -10.20 -2.83
N GLU A 90 -7.73 -8.94 -2.58
CA GLU A 90 -8.12 -7.84 -3.45
C GLU A 90 -6.94 -6.89 -3.64
N PHE A 91 -6.57 -6.66 -4.89
CA PHE A 91 -5.49 -5.76 -5.26
C PHE A 91 -6.01 -4.79 -6.31
N ARG A 92 -5.97 -3.48 -6.06
CA ARG A 92 -6.39 -2.47 -7.03
C ARG A 92 -5.33 -1.39 -7.17
N ILE A 93 -4.83 -1.23 -8.39
CA ILE A 93 -3.80 -0.23 -8.72
C ILE A 93 -4.15 0.58 -9.97
N GLY A 94 -5.32 0.35 -10.57
CA GLY A 94 -5.76 1.02 -11.79
C GLY A 94 -5.87 2.54 -11.62
N GLY A 95 -5.75 3.29 -12.72
CA GLY A 95 -5.76 4.74 -12.67
C GLY A 95 -4.53 5.32 -11.97
N ASN A 96 -3.35 4.74 -12.23
CA ASN A 96 -2.03 5.23 -11.83
C ASN A 96 -1.10 5.29 -13.04
N ASN A 97 0.11 5.81 -12.85
CA ASN A 97 1.14 5.95 -13.88
C ASN A 97 2.21 4.83 -13.77
N PHE A 98 1.80 3.61 -13.39
CA PHE A 98 2.69 2.45 -13.37
C PHE A 98 3.14 2.08 -14.79
N SER A 99 4.37 1.57 -14.87
CA SER A 99 5.03 1.22 -16.13
C SER A 99 5.72 -0.14 -16.00
N GLY A 100 6.23 -0.67 -17.11
CA GLY A 100 6.87 -1.99 -17.14
C GLY A 100 5.87 -3.12 -17.36
N LYS A 101 6.35 -4.35 -17.17
CA LYS A 101 5.53 -5.57 -17.35
C LYS A 101 4.76 -5.89 -16.08
N ILE A 102 3.58 -6.48 -16.23
CA ILE A 102 2.85 -7.12 -15.14
C ILE A 102 3.69 -8.32 -14.67
N PRO A 103 4.10 -8.40 -13.39
CA PRO A 103 4.93 -9.50 -12.93
C PRO A 103 4.17 -10.82 -12.79
N ASP A 104 4.86 -11.93 -13.10
CA ASP A 104 4.27 -13.27 -13.07
C ASP A 104 3.83 -13.73 -11.68
N TYR A 105 4.41 -13.16 -10.61
CA TYR A 105 4.03 -13.49 -9.24
C TYR A 105 2.57 -13.16 -8.91
N ILE A 106 1.92 -12.26 -9.67
CA ILE A 106 0.49 -11.97 -9.49
C ILE A 106 -0.34 -13.22 -9.80
N GLY A 107 0.09 -14.05 -10.75
CA GLY A 107 -0.53 -15.34 -11.04
C GLY A 107 -0.28 -16.41 -9.97
N LEU A 108 0.65 -16.17 -9.04
CA LEU A 108 0.97 -17.09 -7.94
C LEU A 108 0.18 -16.79 -6.66
N TRP A 109 -0.52 -15.65 -6.58
CA TRP A 109 -1.34 -15.28 -5.43
C TRP A 109 -2.60 -16.15 -5.33
N GLN A 110 -2.50 -17.24 -4.58
CA GLN A 110 -3.55 -18.26 -4.44
C GLN A 110 -4.86 -17.72 -3.83
N SER A 111 -4.77 -16.66 -3.03
CA SER A 111 -5.93 -16.06 -2.36
C SER A 111 -6.62 -14.97 -3.18
N LEU A 112 -6.07 -14.58 -4.33
CA LEU A 112 -6.54 -13.45 -5.13
C LEU A 112 -7.93 -13.73 -5.71
N LYS A 113 -8.85 -12.79 -5.49
CA LYS A 113 -10.24 -12.84 -5.97
C LYS A 113 -10.57 -11.67 -6.89
N SER A 114 -9.93 -10.52 -6.68
CA SER A 114 -10.15 -9.30 -7.45
C SER A 114 -8.83 -8.60 -7.75
N LEU A 115 -8.69 -8.15 -8.99
CA LEU A 115 -7.56 -7.37 -9.52
C LEU A 115 -8.08 -6.06 -10.17
#